data_AF-A0A0C2F9E9-F1
#
_entry.id   AF-A0A0C2F9E9-F1
#
_cell.length_a   1.000
_cell.length_b   1.000
_cell.length_c   1.000
_cell.angle_alpha   90.00
_cell.angle_beta   90.00
_cell.angle_gamma   90.00
#
_symmetry.space_group_name_H-M   'P 1'
#
loop_
_entity.id
_entity.type
_entity.pdbx_description
1 polymer ?
#
loop_
_entity_poly.entity_id
_entity_poly.type
_entity_poly.pdbx_seq_one_letter_code
_entity_poly.pdbx_strand_id
1 'polypeptide(L)'
;LFRYFGKLAPREVEEPALYPRTVCGSNGDNGIGTVPNVPSMPRRRGRQSKDEQLAAANRLPLSAREISEMTLGELHKVLKNEDLTEYQKQLIRKIRRRGKNKVAARTCRERRGERQRSMRDTETSWSVTVGAFSTFHLVDSLFFK
;
A
#
# COMPACT_ATOMS: atom_id res chain seq x y z
N LEU A 1 -3.86 4.62 -37.11
CA LEU A 1 -2.93 4.08 -36.08
C LEU A 1 -3.73 3.18 -35.13
N PHE A 2 -3.97 1.93 -35.51
CA PHE A 2 -4.76 0.97 -34.72
C PHE A 2 -3.86 0.24 -33.71
N ARG A 3 -4.19 0.32 -32.42
CA ARG A 3 -3.51 -0.44 -31.36
C ARG A 3 -4.05 -1.88 -31.35
N TYR A 4 -3.29 -2.82 -31.89
CA TYR A 4 -3.59 -4.24 -31.81
C TYR A 4 -3.21 -4.76 -30.42
N PHE A 5 -4.19 -5.08 -29.59
CA PHE A 5 -3.96 -5.82 -28.35
C PHE A 5 -3.83 -7.30 -28.71
N GLY A 6 -2.60 -7.83 -28.65
CA GLY A 6 -2.31 -9.23 -28.89
C GLY A 6 -3.09 -10.13 -27.95
N LYS A 7 -4.16 -10.73 -28.46
CA LYS A 7 -4.81 -11.89 -27.83
C LYS A 7 -3.90 -13.08 -28.07
N LEU A 8 -3.25 -13.58 -27.02
CA LEU A 8 -2.53 -14.85 -27.10
C LEU A 8 -3.55 -15.97 -27.33
N ALA A 9 -3.51 -16.59 -28.52
CA ALA A 9 -4.23 -17.83 -28.77
C ALA A 9 -3.64 -18.95 -27.91
N PRO A 10 -4.46 -19.83 -27.31
CA PRO A 10 -3.92 -21.01 -26.63
C PRO A 10 -3.39 -21.96 -27.71
N ARG A 11 -2.07 -22.19 -27.69
CA ARG A 11 -1.43 -23.25 -28.47
C ARG A 11 -1.65 -24.57 -27.75
N GLU A 12 -2.47 -25.44 -28.32
CA GLU A 12 -2.42 -26.86 -27.99
C GLU A 12 -1.16 -27.45 -28.61
N VAL A 13 -0.25 -27.94 -27.77
CA VAL A 13 0.85 -28.81 -28.17
C VAL A 13 0.97 -29.87 -27.07
N GLU A 14 0.61 -31.10 -27.41
CA GLU A 14 0.94 -32.29 -26.63
C GLU A 14 2.44 -32.64 -26.76
N GLU A 15 2.92 -33.34 -25.71
CA GLU A 15 4.14 -34.18 -25.61
C GLU A 15 5.54 -33.51 -25.47
N PRO A 16 6.54 -34.18 -24.87
CA PRO A 16 6.54 -34.95 -23.60
C PRO A 16 7.68 -34.48 -22.66
N ALA A 17 7.54 -34.72 -21.36
CA ALA A 17 8.45 -34.24 -20.32
C ALA A 17 9.80 -34.99 -20.28
N LEU A 18 10.88 -34.38 -20.79
CA LEU A 18 12.24 -34.98 -20.76
C LEU A 18 13.39 -34.03 -20.36
N TYR A 19 13.17 -33.03 -19.50
CA TYR A 19 14.30 -32.36 -18.82
C TYR A 19 14.10 -32.33 -17.29
N PRO A 20 15.05 -32.88 -16.49
CA PRO A 20 15.01 -32.76 -15.04
C PRO A 20 15.51 -31.35 -14.63
N ARG A 21 14.63 -30.57 -13.98
CA ARG A 21 15.06 -29.38 -13.22
C ARG A 21 15.67 -29.85 -11.91
N THR A 22 17.00 -29.74 -11.79
CA THR A 22 17.71 -29.95 -10.52
C THR A 22 17.25 -28.93 -9.49
N VAL A 23 16.76 -29.43 -8.36
CA VAL A 23 16.34 -28.65 -7.18
C VAL A 23 17.48 -28.64 -6.17
N CYS A 24 17.84 -27.45 -5.68
CA CYS A 24 18.31 -27.25 -4.32
C CYS A 24 17.50 -26.08 -3.72
N GLY A 25 16.82 -26.18 -2.58
CA GLY A 25 16.70 -27.31 -1.67
C GLY A 25 15.36 -27.29 -0.91
N SER A 26 15.00 -28.49 -0.48
CA SER A 26 14.07 -28.85 0.59
C SER A 26 14.38 -28.05 1.87
N ASN A 27 13.42 -27.69 2.71
CA ASN A 27 12.43 -28.55 3.39
C ASN A 27 11.00 -28.09 3.03
N GLY A 28 10.13 -28.89 2.38
CA GLY A 28 9.50 -30.13 2.89
C GLY A 28 8.43 -29.72 3.92
N ASP A 29 7.14 -29.57 3.62
CA ASP A 29 6.24 -30.53 2.96
C ASP A 29 5.30 -29.92 1.92
N ASN A 30 5.03 -30.71 0.87
CA ASN A 30 3.98 -30.49 -0.13
C ASN A 30 2.71 -31.27 0.28
N GLY A 31 1.55 -30.61 0.19
CA GLY A 31 0.26 -31.29 0.16
C GLY A 31 -0.79 -30.37 -0.44
N ILE A 32 -1.33 -30.76 -1.61
CA ILE A 32 -2.65 -30.31 -2.05
C ILE A 32 -3.64 -30.82 -1.00
N GLY A 33 -4.01 -29.94 -0.09
CA GLY A 33 -5.22 -30.01 0.69
C GLY A 33 -5.86 -28.65 0.55
N THR A 34 -7.14 -28.62 0.17
CA THR A 34 -8.00 -27.44 0.22
C THR A 34 -7.66 -26.63 1.48
N VAL A 35 -6.88 -25.55 1.35
CA VAL A 35 -6.51 -24.73 2.51
C VAL A 35 -7.80 -24.07 2.97
N PRO A 36 -8.37 -24.43 4.13
CA PRO A 36 -9.47 -23.65 4.65
C PRO A 36 -8.91 -22.26 4.92
N ASN A 37 -9.69 -21.24 4.56
CA ASN A 37 -9.43 -19.82 4.82
C ASN A 37 -8.74 -19.62 6.19
N VAL A 38 -7.40 -19.60 6.19
CA VAL A 38 -6.62 -19.35 7.39
C VAL A 38 -6.78 -17.85 7.65
N PRO A 39 -7.44 -17.44 8.76
CA PRO A 39 -7.58 -16.03 9.06
C PRO A 39 -6.17 -15.47 9.12
N SER A 40 -5.89 -14.52 8.20
CA SER A 40 -4.61 -13.86 8.04
C SER A 40 -4.06 -13.46 9.41
N MET A 41 -3.10 -14.25 9.91
CA MET A 41 -2.62 -14.09 11.27
C MET A 41 -2.05 -12.67 11.39
N PRO A 42 -2.52 -11.86 12.36
CA PRO A 42 -2.05 -10.48 12.47
C PRO A 42 -0.54 -10.51 12.64
N ARG A 43 0.17 -9.98 11.63
CA ARG A 43 1.63 -9.87 11.63
C ARG A 43 2.06 -9.39 13.01
N ARG A 44 2.80 -10.22 13.75
CA ARG A 44 3.20 -9.95 15.14
C ARG A 44 3.66 -8.50 15.28
N ARG A 45 2.83 -7.68 15.94
CA ARG A 45 3.19 -6.32 16.32
C ARG A 45 4.32 -6.45 17.33
N GLY A 46 5.54 -6.12 16.91
CA GLY A 46 6.75 -6.33 17.71
C GLY A 46 8.00 -6.65 16.89
N ARG A 47 7.87 -7.08 15.62
CA ARG A 47 9.04 -7.28 14.75
C ARG A 47 9.56 -5.92 14.28
N GLN A 48 10.85 -5.65 14.52
CA GLN A 48 11.55 -4.47 13.99
C GLN A 48 11.34 -4.35 12.47
N SER A 49 11.29 -3.11 11.97
CA SER A 49 11.11 -2.87 10.53
C SER A 49 12.30 -3.47 9.75
N LYS A 50 12.07 -3.94 8.52
CA LYS A 50 13.15 -4.48 7.68
C LYS A 50 14.25 -3.44 7.45
N ASP A 51 13.88 -2.17 7.32
CA ASP A 51 14.83 -1.07 7.17
C ASP A 51 15.63 -0.84 8.47
N GLU A 52 15.04 -1.09 9.65
CA GLU A 52 15.74 -1.04 10.94
C GLU A 52 16.83 -2.12 11.02
N GLN A 53 16.48 -3.34 10.62
CA GLN A 53 17.44 -4.46 10.57
C GLN A 53 18.55 -4.18 9.56
N LEU A 54 18.23 -3.60 8.39
CA LEU A 54 19.22 -3.21 7.38
C LEU A 54 20.14 -2.10 7.87
N ALA A 55 19.61 -1.10 8.59
CA ALA A 55 20.40 -0.03 9.16
C ALA A 55 21.39 -0.57 10.21
N ALA A 56 20.91 -1.43 11.11
CA ALA A 56 21.74 -2.08 12.14
C ALA A 56 22.82 -2.99 11.52
N ALA A 57 22.46 -3.83 10.54
CA ALA A 57 23.39 -4.74 9.88
C ALA A 57 24.52 -4.00 9.13
N ASN A 58 24.24 -2.80 8.61
CA ASN A 58 25.23 -1.96 7.94
C ASN A 58 25.88 -0.93 8.87
N ARG A 59 25.66 -1.04 10.18
CA ARG A 59 26.22 -0.16 11.22
C ARG A 59 26.02 1.33 10.88
N LEU A 60 24.84 1.68 10.39
CA LEU A 60 24.53 3.08 10.13
C LEU A 60 24.49 3.86 11.44
N PRO A 61 24.95 5.13 11.45
CA PRO A 61 24.94 5.97 12.65
C PRO A 61 23.53 6.46 13.04
N LEU A 62 22.50 6.11 12.26
CA LEU A 62 21.13 6.58 12.41
C LEU A 62 20.15 5.42 12.24
N SER A 63 19.04 5.46 12.98
CA SER A 63 17.93 4.51 12.84
C SER A 63 17.16 4.72 11.54
N ALA A 64 16.43 3.69 11.09
CA ALA A 64 15.62 3.82 9.88
C ALA A 64 14.46 4.84 10.06
N ARG A 65 13.98 4.99 11.31
CA ARG A 65 12.99 6.00 11.67
C ARG A 65 13.54 7.42 11.52
N GLU A 66 14.70 7.71 12.12
CA GLU A 66 15.34 9.03 12.01
C GLU A 66 15.63 9.41 10.55
N ILE A 67 16.17 8.47 9.77
CA ILE A 67 16.45 8.66 8.34
C ILE A 67 15.17 9.05 7.56
N SER A 68 14.02 8.48 7.94
CA SER A 68 12.73 8.72 7.29
C SER A 68 12.11 10.07 7.66
N GLU A 69 12.30 10.50 8.90
CA GLU A 69 11.70 11.71 9.48
C GLU A 69 12.53 12.97 9.20
N MET A 70 13.85 12.84 9.04
CA MET A 70 14.76 13.99 8.87
C MET A 70 14.45 14.87 7.64
N THR A 71 14.85 16.13 7.74
CA THR A 71 14.75 17.12 6.66
C THR A 71 15.74 16.83 5.53
N LEU A 72 15.62 17.54 4.39
CA LEU A 72 16.56 17.35 3.28
C LEU A 72 17.96 17.90 3.63
N GLY A 73 18.03 19.01 4.37
CA GLY A 73 19.29 19.62 4.79
C GLY A 73 20.09 18.68 5.70
N GLU A 74 19.44 18.07 6.70
CA GLU A 74 20.08 17.09 7.59
C GLU A 74 20.58 15.87 6.82
N LEU A 75 19.79 15.36 5.88
CA LEU A 75 20.21 14.26 5.02
C LEU A 75 21.46 14.62 4.21
N HIS A 76 21.50 15.81 3.61
CA HIS A 76 22.66 16.24 2.85
C HIS A 76 23.91 16.38 3.72
N LYS A 77 23.78 16.82 4.97
CA LYS A 77 24.90 16.84 5.92
C LYS A 77 25.43 15.41 6.15
N VAL A 78 24.54 14.46 6.44
CA VAL A 78 24.93 13.05 6.63
C VAL A 78 25.60 12.45 5.39
N LEU A 79 25.08 12.75 4.20
CA LEU A 79 25.64 12.23 2.95
C LEU A 79 26.99 12.83 2.56
N LYS A 80 27.37 13.99 3.12
CA LYS A 80 28.68 14.63 2.92
C LYS A 80 29.77 14.09 3.83
N ASN A 81 29.42 13.26 4.83
CA ASN A 81 30.42 12.65 5.70
C ASN A 81 31.23 11.60 4.92
N GLU A 82 32.56 11.71 4.97
CA GLU A 82 33.48 10.78 4.28
C GLU A 82 33.60 9.42 4.99
N ASP A 83 33.29 9.36 6.28
CA ASP A 83 33.32 8.11 7.07
C ASP A 83 32.26 7.09 6.64
N LEU A 84 31.26 7.52 5.86
CA LEU A 84 30.22 6.66 5.30
C LEU A 84 30.64 6.14 3.92
N THR A 85 30.59 4.82 3.75
CA THR A 85 30.80 4.21 2.44
C THR A 85 29.71 4.62 1.44
N GLU A 86 30.03 4.61 0.15
CA GLU A 86 29.04 4.92 -0.90
C GLU A 86 27.84 3.98 -0.87
N TYR A 87 28.05 2.71 -0.51
CA TYR A 87 26.97 1.75 -0.30
C TYR A 87 26.02 2.20 0.83
N GLN A 88 26.57 2.61 1.98
CA GLN A 88 25.77 3.12 3.10
C GLN A 88 25.03 4.41 2.73
N LYS A 89 25.69 5.34 2.03
CA LYS A 89 25.04 6.57 1.51
C LYS A 89 23.86 6.22 0.58
N GLN A 90 24.01 5.23 -0.31
CA GLN A 90 22.91 4.73 -1.13
C GLN A 90 21.80 4.08 -0.31
N LEU A 91 22.15 3.30 0.71
CA LEU A 91 21.19 2.65 1.61
C LEU A 91 20.35 3.69 2.36
N ILE A 92 20.96 4.74 2.90
CA ILE A 92 20.27 5.85 3.59
C ILE A 92 19.23 6.49 2.66
N ARG A 93 19.58 6.79 1.40
CA ARG A 93 18.64 7.34 0.41
C ARG A 93 17.45 6.39 0.16
N LYS A 94 17.72 5.08 0.04
CA LYS A 94 16.69 4.06 -0.19
C LYS A 94 15.74 3.94 1.00
N ILE A 95 16.28 3.91 2.23
CA ILE A 95 15.47 3.87 3.47
C ILE A 95 14.56 5.09 3.53
N ARG A 96 15.11 6.31 3.34
CA ARG A 96 14.30 7.54 3.34
C ARG A 96 13.19 7.50 2.28
N ARG A 97 13.50 7.05 1.06
CA ARG A 97 12.52 6.93 -0.03
C ARG A 97 11.36 6.01 0.37
N ARG A 98 11.65 4.86 0.97
CA ARG A 98 10.64 3.90 1.47
C ARG A 98 9.81 4.51 2.60
N GLY A 99 10.46 5.20 3.54
CA GLY A 99 9.80 5.92 4.63
C GLY A 99 8.79 6.97 4.13
N LYS A 100 9.20 7.82 3.19
CA LYS A 100 8.29 8.81 2.57
C LYS A 100 7.15 8.15 1.78
N ASN A 101 7.40 7.04 1.07
CA ASN A 101 6.35 6.29 0.37
C ASN A 101 5.30 5.74 1.36
N LYS A 102 5.75 5.20 2.51
CA LYS A 102 4.85 4.72 3.57
C LYS A 102 3.91 5.83 4.07
N VAL A 103 4.41 7.05 4.25
CA VAL A 103 3.60 8.21 4.64
C VAL A 103 2.65 8.60 3.51
N ALA A 104 3.15 8.72 2.28
CA ALA A 104 2.33 9.07 1.12
C ALA A 104 1.18 8.07 0.89
N ALA A 105 1.45 6.77 1.04
CA ALA A 105 0.44 5.73 0.91
C ALA A 105 -0.63 5.83 2.01
N ARG A 106 -0.24 6.16 3.25
CA ARG A 106 -1.18 6.42 4.35
C ARG A 106 -2.05 7.62 4.04
N THR A 107 -1.43 8.77 3.72
CA THR A 107 -2.15 10.01 3.39
C THR A 107 -3.06 9.83 2.17
N CYS A 108 -2.65 9.03 1.17
CA CYS A 108 -3.48 8.70 0.01
C CYS A 108 -4.77 7.94 0.41
N ARG A 109 -4.64 6.93 1.28
CA ARG A 109 -5.78 6.17 1.79
C ARG A 109 -6.70 7.03 2.67
N GLU A 110 -6.10 7.88 3.51
CA GLU A 110 -6.81 8.80 4.38
C GLU A 110 -7.65 9.81 3.58
N ARG A 111 -7.04 10.48 2.59
CA ARG A 111 -7.75 11.40 1.68
C ARG A 111 -8.87 10.72 0.90
N ARG A 112 -8.69 9.45 0.48
CA ARG A 112 -9.76 8.69 -0.16
C ARG A 112 -10.93 8.46 0.80
N GLY A 113 -10.64 8.05 2.02
CA GLY A 113 -11.66 7.84 3.06
C GLY A 113 -12.39 9.14 3.43
N GLU A 114 -11.64 10.23 3.59
CA GLU A 114 -12.18 11.57 3.83
C GLU A 114 -13.09 12.03 2.68
N ARG A 115 -12.67 11.86 1.43
CA ARG A 115 -13.51 12.17 0.25
C ARG A 115 -14.81 11.36 0.25
N GLN A 116 -14.75 10.07 0.58
CA GLN A 116 -15.94 9.23 0.65
C GLN A 116 -16.89 9.66 1.78
N ARG A 117 -16.34 10.04 2.94
CA ARG A 117 -17.14 10.58 4.06
C ARG A 117 -17.81 11.89 3.68
N SER A 118 -17.04 12.85 3.15
CA SER A 118 -17.56 14.15 2.71
C SER A 118 -18.68 14.02 1.66
N MET A 119 -18.56 13.11 0.69
CA MET A 119 -19.63 12.86 -0.30
C MET A 119 -20.93 12.36 0.37
N ARG A 120 -20.81 11.41 1.32
CA ARG A 120 -21.98 10.91 2.07
C ARG A 120 -22.63 12.01 2.88
N ASP A 121 -21.82 12.83 3.55
CA ASP A 121 -22.32 13.94 4.37
C ASP A 121 -23.11 14.94 3.51
N THR A 122 -22.63 15.24 2.29
CA THR A 122 -23.37 16.08 1.34
C THR A 122 -24.67 15.44 0.84
N GLU A 123 -24.67 14.14 0.53
CA GLU A 123 -25.89 13.41 0.15
C GLU A 123 -26.93 13.39 1.29
N THR A 124 -26.49 13.18 2.55
CA THR A 124 -27.36 13.31 3.72
C THR A 124 -27.88 14.73 3.91
N SER A 125 -27.06 15.75 3.65
CA SER A 125 -27.49 17.15 3.79
C SER A 125 -28.56 17.52 2.75
N TRP A 126 -28.37 17.16 1.48
CA TRP A 126 -29.38 17.38 0.44
C TRP A 126 -30.64 16.55 0.68
N SER A 127 -30.53 15.29 1.11
CA SER A 127 -31.69 14.43 1.40
C SER A 127 -32.51 14.90 2.61
N VAL A 128 -31.87 15.42 3.67
CA VAL A 128 -32.57 16.03 4.82
C VAL A 128 -33.26 17.33 4.39
N THR A 129 -32.60 18.15 3.56
CA THR A 129 -33.17 19.41 3.07
C THR A 129 -34.37 19.16 2.17
N VAL A 130 -34.28 18.26 1.18
CA VAL A 130 -35.43 17.91 0.31
C VAL A 130 -36.54 17.15 1.05
N GLY A 131 -36.19 16.37 2.08
CA GLY A 131 -37.17 15.72 2.97
C GLY A 131 -37.99 16.72 3.80
N ALA A 132 -37.35 17.79 4.29
CA ALA A 132 -38.02 18.87 5.02
C ALA A 132 -38.94 19.72 4.12
N PHE A 133 -38.59 19.92 2.84
CA PHE A 133 -39.48 20.59 1.87
C PHE A 133 -40.58 19.66 1.33
N SER A 134 -40.35 18.35 1.24
CA SER A 134 -41.36 17.38 0.78
C SER A 134 -42.48 17.13 1.79
N THR A 135 -42.27 17.38 3.09
CA THR A 135 -43.33 17.28 4.12
C THR A 135 -44.25 18.50 4.20
N PHE A 136 -43.93 19.61 3.52
CA PHE A 136 -44.79 20.80 3.52
C PHE A 136 -45.84 20.83 2.40
N HIS A 137 -45.80 19.91 1.42
CA HIS A 137 -46.81 19.84 0.35
C HIS A 137 -48.04 18.97 0.68
N LEU A 138 -48.19 18.47 1.91
CA LEU A 138 -49.38 17.71 2.33
C LEU A 138 -50.32 18.47 3.29
N VAL A 139 -50.10 19.78 3.53
CA VAL A 139 -51.00 20.60 4.38
C VAL A 139 -51.66 21.79 3.68
N ASP A 140 -51.32 22.08 2.41
CA ASP A 140 -51.97 23.14 1.61
C ASP A 140 -53.01 22.61 0.61
N SER A 141 -53.83 21.63 1.01
CA SER A 141 -55.07 21.24 0.28
C SER A 141 -56.34 21.34 1.13
N LEU A 142 -56.27 22.02 2.28
CA LEU A 142 -57.40 22.19 3.20
C LEU A 142 -57.73 23.65 3.54
N PHE A 143 -57.22 24.62 2.78
CA PHE A 143 -57.56 26.05 2.95
C PHE A 143 -57.92 26.76 1.63
N PHE A 144 -58.60 26.07 0.73
CA PHE A 144 -59.36 26.73 -0.33
C PHE A 144 -60.63 25.93 -0.64
N LYS A 145 -61.67 26.15 0.16
CA LYS A 145 -63.04 25.80 -0.19
C LYS A 145 -63.96 26.91 0.29
#